data_AF-A0A3D0XRU4-F1
#
_entry.id   AF-A0A3D0XRU4-F1
#
_cell.length_a   1.000
_cell.length_b   1.000
_cell.length_c   1.000
_cell.angle_alpha   90.00
_cell.angle_beta   90.00
_cell.angle_gamma   90.00
#
_symmetry.space_group_name_H-M   'P 1'
#
loop_
_entity.id
_entity.type
_entity.pdbx_description
1 polymer ?
#
loop_
_entity_poly.entity_id
_entity_poly.type
_entity_poly.pdbx_seq_one_letter_code
_entity_poly.pdbx_strand_id
1 'polypeptide(L)' 'ESELRKAAKMAVCKINVDSDIRLAMTASIRKYFHEHPDHFDPRQYLGPARQAVKDMVSHKIVDVMGCNGKA' A
#
# COMPACT_ATOMS: atom_id res chain seq x y z
N GLU A 1 -10.44 9.38 -2.89
CA GLU A 1 -9.08 9.86 -3.23
C GLU A 1 -9.03 11.10 -4.13
N SER A 2 -10.10 11.44 -4.86
CA SER A 2 -10.19 12.65 -5.70
C SER A 2 -9.86 13.95 -4.95
N GLU A 3 -10.34 14.10 -3.70
CA GLU A 3 -10.06 15.27 -2.88
C GLU A 3 -8.58 15.39 -2.51
N LEU A 4 -7.91 14.26 -2.22
CA LEU A 4 -6.47 14.23 -1.97
C LEU A 4 -5.68 14.63 -3.21
N ARG A 5 -6.11 14.16 -4.40
CA ARG A 5 -5.51 14.56 -5.68
C ARG A 5 -5.70 16.04 -5.98
N LYS A 6 -6.88 16.61 -5.66
CA LYS A 6 -7.14 18.04 -5.79
C LYS A 6 -6.26 18.85 -4.82
N ALA A 7 -6.17 18.41 -3.57
CA ALA A 7 -5.32 19.03 -2.55
C ALA A 7 -3.83 19.02 -2.92
N ALA A 8 -3.33 17.91 -3.47
CA ALA A 8 -1.96 17.77 -3.94
C ALA A 8 -1.59 18.71 -5.11
N LYS A 9 -2.59 19.20 -5.87
CA LYS A 9 -2.38 20.22 -6.92
C LYS A 9 -2.37 21.66 -6.37
N MET A 10 -2.67 21.85 -5.08
CA MET A 10 -2.69 23.14 -4.40
C MET A 10 -1.46 23.25 -3.50
N ALA A 11 -1.62 23.74 -2.26
CA ALA A 11 -0.52 23.95 -1.31
C ALA A 11 -0.15 22.70 -0.48
N VAL A 12 -0.84 21.56 -0.64
CA VAL A 12 -0.55 20.36 0.15
C VAL A 12 0.61 19.58 -0.47
N CYS A 13 1.79 19.68 0.13
CA CYS A 13 3.01 19.03 -0.34
C CYS A 13 3.34 17.70 0.37
N LYS A 14 2.60 17.33 1.43
CA LYS A 14 2.83 16.11 2.22
C LYS A 14 1.50 15.46 2.60
N ILE A 15 1.32 14.20 2.18
CA ILE A 15 0.13 13.39 2.51
C ILE A 15 0.59 12.18 3.32
N ASN A 16 0.02 11.99 4.51
CA ASN A 16 0.31 10.84 5.37
C ASN A 16 -0.56 9.65 4.98
N VAL A 17 0.01 8.46 4.93
CA VAL A 17 -0.69 7.19 4.63
C VAL A 17 -0.21 6.13 5.61
N ASP A 18 -1.11 5.62 6.46
CA ASP A 18 -0.80 4.56 7.45
C ASP A 18 -1.86 3.47 7.42
N SER A 19 -3.14 3.84 7.61
CA SER A 19 -4.25 2.88 7.63
C SER A 19 -4.32 1.98 6.39
N ASP A 20 -4.10 2.54 5.19
CA ASP A 20 -4.12 1.75 3.95
C ASP A 20 -2.97 0.74 3.88
N ILE A 21 -1.79 1.08 4.43
CA ILE A 21 -0.65 0.17 4.51
C ILE A 21 -1.00 -1.01 5.42
N ARG A 22 -1.57 -0.72 6.60
CA ARG A 22 -1.99 -1.74 7.56
C ARG A 22 -3.06 -2.66 7.00
N LEU A 23 -4.04 -2.10 6.28
CA LEU A 23 -5.11 -2.87 5.63
C LEU A 23 -4.55 -3.77 4.53
N ALA A 24 -3.70 -3.25 3.64
CA ALA A 24 -3.10 -4.04 2.56
C ALA A 24 -2.27 -5.21 3.10
N MET A 25 -1.42 -4.95 4.10
CA MET A 25 -0.61 -5.98 4.75
C MET A 25 -1.50 -7.04 5.42
N THR A 26 -2.46 -6.62 6.23
CA THR A 26 -3.33 -7.53 6.99
C THR A 26 -4.20 -8.38 6.08
N ALA A 27 -4.80 -7.78 5.04
CA ALA A 27 -5.60 -8.50 4.06
C ALA A 27 -4.78 -9.56 3.33
N SER A 28 -3.56 -9.22 2.91
CA SER A 28 -2.65 -10.16 2.24
C SER A 28 -2.25 -11.33 3.15
N ILE A 29 -1.95 -11.07 4.42
CA ILE A 29 -1.60 -12.13 5.38
C ILE A 29 -2.80 -13.04 5.65
N ARG A 30 -3.99 -12.48 5.88
CA ARG A 30 -5.20 -13.26 6.13
C ARG A 30 -5.56 -14.15 4.94
N LYS A 31 -5.41 -13.62 3.72
CA LYS A 31 -5.58 -14.39 2.49
C LYS A 31 -4.57 -15.55 2.42
N TYR A 32 -3.30 -15.27 2.68
CA TYR A 32 -2.25 -16.29 2.65
C TYR A 32 -2.50 -17.43 3.64
N PHE A 33 -2.90 -17.11 4.87
CA PHE A 33 -3.23 -18.12 5.88
C PHE A 33 -4.47 -18.95 5.54
N HIS A 34 -5.43 -18.36 4.83
CA HIS A 34 -6.59 -19.10 4.36
C HIS A 34 -6.24 -20.08 3.23
N GLU A 35 -5.37 -19.67 2.31
CA GLU A 35 -4.96 -20.47 1.16
C GLU A 35 -3.89 -21.53 1.50
N HIS A 36 -3.09 -21.28 2.53
CA HIS A 36 -1.96 -22.13 2.94
C HIS A 36 -1.92 -22.35 4.47
N PRO A 37 -2.83 -23.16 5.03
CA PRO A 37 -2.94 -23.35 6.47
C PRO A 37 -1.75 -24.09 7.11
N ASP A 38 -0.95 -24.81 6.32
CA ASP A 38 0.24 -25.55 6.73
C ASP A 38 1.53 -24.70 6.70
N HIS A 39 1.48 -23.52 6.10
CA HIS A 39 2.62 -22.61 6.02
C HIS A 39 2.77 -21.77 7.29
N PHE A 40 3.94 -21.87 7.94
CA PHE A 40 4.25 -21.15 9.18
C PHE A 40 5.46 -20.22 9.08
N ASP A 41 6.28 -20.33 8.02
CA ASP A 41 7.46 -19.49 7.84
C ASP A 41 7.04 -18.02 7.59
N PRO A 42 7.50 -17.06 8.39
CA PRO A 42 7.19 -15.64 8.20
C PRO A 42 7.44 -15.10 6.80
N ARG A 43 8.48 -15.56 6.14
CA ARG A 43 8.86 -15.06 4.81
C ARG A 43 7.82 -15.42 3.76
N GLN A 44 7.13 -16.55 3.95
CA GLN A 44 6.11 -17.04 3.04
C GLN A 44 4.89 -16.11 2.97
N TYR A 45 4.42 -15.59 4.11
CA TYR A 45 3.28 -14.66 4.13
C TYR A 45 3.69 -13.17 4.12
N LEU A 46 4.87 -12.82 4.66
CA LEU A 46 5.36 -11.43 4.64
C LEU A 46 5.89 -11.01 3.27
N GLY A 47 6.35 -11.95 2.43
CA GLY A 47 6.75 -11.67 1.06
C GLY A 47 5.61 -11.07 0.23
N PRO A 48 4.48 -11.78 0.09
CA PRO A 48 3.26 -11.28 -0.55
C PRO A 48 2.74 -10.00 0.10
N ALA A 49 2.73 -9.92 1.44
CA ALA A 49 2.25 -8.73 2.14
C ALA A 49 3.09 -7.48 1.84
N ARG A 50 4.42 -7.63 1.74
CA ARG A 50 5.33 -6.54 1.34
C ARG A 50 5.06 -6.10 -0.10
N GLN A 51 4.80 -7.02 -1.01
CA GLN A 51 4.45 -6.70 -2.40
C GLN A 51 3.12 -5.94 -2.45
N ALA A 52 2.09 -6.39 -1.72
CA ALA A 52 0.80 -5.70 -1.64
C ALA A 52 0.93 -4.25 -1.13
N VAL A 53 1.77 -4.03 -0.11
CA VAL A 53 2.06 -2.68 0.39
C VAL A 53 2.78 -1.85 -0.68
N LYS A 54 3.78 -2.42 -1.36
CA LYS A 54 4.50 -1.74 -2.44
C LYS A 54 3.56 -1.30 -3.55
N ASP A 55 2.68 -2.18 -4.01
CA ASP A 55 1.73 -1.90 -5.08
C ASP A 55 0.74 -0.79 -4.68
N MET A 56 0.23 -0.83 -3.44
CA MET A 56 -0.66 0.19 -2.91
C MET A 56 0.02 1.56 -2.81
N VAL A 57 1.27 1.61 -2.33
CA VAL A 57 2.06 2.86 -2.26
C VAL A 57 2.35 3.38 -3.66
N SER A 58 2.72 2.52 -4.60
CA SER A 58 2.95 2.89 -6.01
C SER A 58 1.71 3.52 -6.64
N HIS A 59 0.53 2.92 -6.44
CA HIS A 59 -0.75 3.52 -6.86
C HIS A 59 -0.94 4.92 -6.26
N LYS A 60 -0.72 5.10 -4.96
CA LYS A 60 -0.86 6.43 -4.34
C LYS A 60 0.14 7.45 -4.85
N ILE A 61 1.38 7.06 -5.15
CA ILE A 61 2.40 7.95 -5.73
C ILE A 61 1.97 8.46 -7.10
N VAL A 62 1.46 7.56 -7.96
CA VAL A 62 1.10 7.87 -9.35
C VAL A 62 -0.25 8.60 -9.42
N ASP A 63 -1.27 7.99 -8.82
CA ASP A 63 -2.67 8.37 -9.05
C ASP A 63 -3.16 9.41 -8.05
N VAL A 64 -2.64 9.43 -6.82
CA VAL A 64 -3.07 10.38 -5.77
C VAL A 64 -2.13 11.57 -5.63
N MET A 65 -0.84 11.33 -5.38
CA MET A 65 0.15 12.38 -5.10
C MET A 65 0.72 13.00 -6.38
N GLY A 66 0.78 12.24 -7.48
CA GLY A 66 1.31 12.72 -8.76
C GLY A 66 2.78 13.11 -8.71
N CYS A 67 3.57 12.46 -7.85
CA CYS A 67 5.00 12.73 -7.67
C CYS A 67 5.93 11.70 -8.33
N ASN A 68 5.39 10.79 -9.13
CA ASN A 68 6.19 9.84 -9.90
C ASN A 68 7.21 10.55 -10.82
N GLY A 69 8.46 10.09 -10.84
CA GLY A 69 9.53 10.64 -11.68
C GLY A 69 10.10 11.99 -11.22
N LYS A 70 9.84 12.42 -9.98
CA LYS A 70 10.32 13.70 -9.43
C LYS A 70 11.40 13.53 -8.35
N ALA A 71 12.21 12.48 -8.49
CA ALA A 71 13.32 12.15 -7.57
C ALA A 71 14.53 13.07 -7.80
#